data_AF-A0A945TDL2-F1
#
_entry.id   AF-A0A945TDL2-F1
#
_cell.length_a   1.000
_cell.length_b   1.000
_cell.length_c   1.000
_cell.angle_alpha   90.00
_cell.angle_beta   90.00
_cell.angle_gamma   90.00
#
_symmetry.space_group_name_H-M   'P 1'
#
loop_
_entity.id
_entity.type
_entity.pdbx_description
1 polymer ?
#
loop_
_entity_poly.entity_id
_entity_poly.type
_entity_poly.pdbx_seq_one_letter_code
_entity_poly.pdbx_strand_id
1 'polypeptide(L)'
;IIPEVERAILKSNLGLNPSTSSDKIRLPMPPLTEENRRDLTKVAKAEAEHARVAIRNIRRDANSDLKDYLKEKEITEDEQRRGEDLVQKLTDAKVKQIDSALDAKEADLMEF
;
A
#
# COMPACT_ATOMS: atom_id res chain seq x y z
N ILE A 1 -22.29 -7.15 22.47
CA ILE A 1 -21.04 -7.73 21.89
C ILE A 1 -21.28 -8.39 20.53
N ILE A 2 -21.84 -9.60 20.40
CA ILE A 2 -22.04 -10.24 19.06
C ILE A 2 -22.87 -9.38 18.07
N PRO A 3 -23.97 -8.71 18.48
CA PRO A 3 -24.77 -7.86 17.57
C PRO A 3 -24.06 -6.57 17.14
N GLU A 4 -23.10 -6.09 17.91
CA GLU A 4 -22.33 -4.88 17.59
C GLU A 4 -21.25 -5.19 16.57
N VAL A 5 -20.62 -6.37 16.68
CA VAL A 5 -19.67 -6.88 15.69
C VAL A 5 -20.37 -7.15 14.36
N GLU A 6 -21.58 -7.73 14.37
CA GLU A 6 -22.39 -7.92 13.15
C GLU A 6 -22.76 -6.59 12.47
N ARG A 7 -23.20 -5.59 13.25
CA ARG A 7 -23.48 -4.25 12.73
C ARG A 7 -22.23 -3.52 12.22
N ALA A 8 -21.09 -3.72 12.86
CA ALA A 8 -19.83 -3.14 12.40
C ALA A 8 -19.43 -3.74 11.04
N ILE A 9 -19.58 -5.06 10.87
CA ILE A 9 -19.28 -5.77 9.62
C ILE A 9 -20.24 -5.36 8.49
N LEU A 10 -21.53 -5.16 8.78
CA LEU A 10 -22.50 -4.65 7.80
C LEU A 10 -22.26 -3.19 7.42
N LYS A 11 -21.73 -2.37 8.34
CA LYS A 11 -21.40 -0.95 8.08
C LYS A 11 -20.07 -0.77 7.36
N SER A 12 -19.12 -1.66 7.59
CA SER A 12 -17.92 -1.73 6.78
C SER A 12 -18.35 -2.23 5.40
N ASN A 13 -18.15 -1.42 4.35
CA ASN A 13 -18.58 -1.63 2.95
C ASN A 13 -17.96 -2.90 2.27
N LEU A 14 -17.91 -4.05 2.95
CA LEU A 14 -17.38 -5.30 2.41
C LEU A 14 -18.38 -6.03 1.51
N GLY A 15 -19.65 -5.60 1.45
CA GLY A 15 -20.68 -6.26 0.63
C GLY A 15 -20.99 -7.69 1.07
N LEU A 16 -20.64 -8.06 2.31
CA LEU A 16 -20.84 -9.38 2.89
C LEU A 16 -22.08 -9.37 3.78
N ASN A 17 -22.90 -10.40 3.66
CA ASN A 17 -24.03 -10.64 4.56
C ASN A 17 -23.60 -11.63 5.65
N PRO A 18 -23.30 -11.18 6.88
CA PRO A 18 -22.98 -12.08 7.99
C PRO A 18 -24.17 -13.00 8.29
N SER A 19 -23.88 -14.28 8.49
CA SER A 19 -24.82 -15.26 9.04
C SER A 19 -24.35 -15.61 10.45
N THR A 20 -25.08 -15.14 11.46
CA THR A 20 -24.82 -15.44 12.87
C THR A 20 -25.43 -16.79 13.25
N SER A 21 -24.64 -17.68 13.86
CA SER A 21 -25.11 -18.92 14.49
C SER A 21 -24.61 -18.93 15.92
N SER A 22 -25.50 -18.68 16.89
CA SER A 22 -25.37 -18.69 18.37
C SER A 22 -24.04 -18.23 19.02
N ASP A 23 -22.88 -18.70 18.57
CA ASP A 23 -21.55 -18.40 19.08
C ASP A 23 -20.50 -18.06 17.98
N LYS A 24 -20.89 -18.06 16.69
CA LYS A 24 -20.00 -17.81 15.53
C LYS A 24 -20.68 -16.95 14.46
N ILE A 25 -19.90 -16.04 13.84
CA ILE A 25 -20.32 -15.25 12.67
C ILE A 25 -19.69 -15.89 11.43
N ARG A 26 -20.51 -16.40 10.50
CA ARG A 26 -20.05 -16.97 9.24
C ARG A 26 -20.28 -15.94 8.13
N LEU A 27 -19.20 -15.53 7.48
CA LEU A 27 -19.20 -14.61 6.35
C LEU A 27 -19.04 -15.42 5.04
N PRO A 28 -20.13 -15.71 4.31
CA PRO A 28 -20.00 -16.30 2.99
C PRO A 28 -19.37 -15.26 2.06
N MET A 29 -18.12 -15.45 1.66
CA MET A 29 -17.54 -14.66 0.59
C MET A 29 -18.20 -15.09 -0.73
N PRO A 30 -18.93 -14.20 -1.42
CA PRO A 30 -19.45 -14.54 -2.74
C PRO A 30 -18.26 -14.86 -3.66
N PRO A 31 -18.41 -15.84 -4.58
CA PRO A 31 -17.36 -16.15 -5.53
C PRO A 31 -16.99 -14.87 -6.28
N LEU A 32 -15.69 -14.60 -6.36
CA LEU A 32 -15.15 -13.46 -7.10
C LEU A 32 -15.50 -13.65 -8.58
N THR A 33 -16.56 -12.99 -9.05
CA THR A 33 -16.88 -12.88 -10.48
C THR A 33 -15.74 -12.18 -11.20
N GLU A 34 -15.55 -12.44 -12.51
CA GLU A 34 -14.48 -11.79 -13.30
C GLU A 34 -14.52 -10.25 -13.20
N GLU A 35 -15.71 -9.68 -13.05
CA GLU A 35 -15.92 -8.24 -12.89
C GLU A 35 -15.35 -7.72 -11.56
N ASN A 36 -15.66 -8.38 -10.44
CA ASN A 36 -15.11 -8.03 -9.13
C ASN A 36 -13.59 -8.23 -9.07
N ARG A 37 -13.04 -9.25 -9.74
CA ARG A 37 -11.58 -9.44 -9.83
C ARG A 37 -10.91 -8.29 -10.56
N ARG A 38 -11.44 -7.92 -11.73
CA ARG A 38 -10.91 -6.81 -12.52
C ARG A 38 -10.94 -5.50 -11.75
N ASP A 39 -12.00 -5.24 -10.99
CA ASP A 39 -12.10 -4.03 -10.19
C ASP A 39 -11.15 -4.04 -8.99
N LEU A 40 -10.98 -5.19 -8.30
CA LEU A 40 -9.96 -5.35 -7.26
C LEU A 40 -8.53 -5.18 -7.80
N THR A 41 -8.23 -5.70 -9.00
CA THR A 41 -6.93 -5.48 -9.65
C THR A 41 -6.71 -4.00 -9.99
N LYS A 42 -7.74 -3.29 -10.45
CA LYS A 42 -7.65 -1.83 -10.69
C LYS A 42 -7.36 -1.07 -9.40
N VAL A 43 -8.04 -1.41 -8.30
CA VAL A 43 -7.81 -0.78 -6.99
C VAL A 43 -6.39 -1.06 -6.51
N ALA A 44 -5.92 -2.30 -6.59
CA ALA A 44 -4.55 -2.65 -6.21
C ALA A 44 -3.50 -1.89 -7.05
N LYS A 45 -3.73 -1.74 -8.36
CA LYS A 45 -2.86 -0.93 -9.24
C LYS A 45 -2.88 0.55 -8.87
N ALA A 46 -4.05 1.10 -8.54
CA ALA A 46 -4.18 2.49 -8.14
C ALA A 46 -3.45 2.77 -6.82
N GLU A 47 -3.58 1.88 -5.83
CA GLU A 47 -2.84 1.97 -4.56
C GLU A 47 -1.33 1.86 -4.76
N ALA A 48 -0.88 0.93 -5.61
CA ALA A 48 0.54 0.80 -5.94
C ALA A 48 1.10 2.06 -6.61
N GLU A 49 0.35 2.67 -7.53
CA GLU A 49 0.78 3.92 -8.15
C GLU A 49 0.82 5.09 -7.15
N HIS A 50 -0.19 5.18 -6.28
CA HIS A 50 -0.19 6.17 -5.20
C HIS A 50 1.03 6.00 -4.28
N ALA A 51 1.39 4.76 -3.92
CA ALA A 51 2.58 4.46 -3.14
C ALA A 51 3.87 4.83 -3.89
N ARG A 52 3.96 4.57 -5.20
CA ARG A 52 5.11 4.99 -6.03
C ARG A 52 5.24 6.51 -6.10
N VAL A 53 4.14 7.24 -6.23
CA VAL A 53 4.13 8.71 -6.21
C VAL A 53 4.57 9.23 -4.84
N ALA A 54 4.07 8.66 -3.75
CA ALA A 54 4.47 9.04 -2.39
C ALA A 54 5.97 8.87 -2.16
N ILE A 55 6.58 7.75 -2.58
CA ILE A 55 8.03 7.54 -2.47
C ILE A 55 8.80 8.59 -3.29
N ARG A 56 8.34 8.91 -4.51
CA ARG A 56 8.98 9.94 -5.34
C ARG A 56 8.93 11.33 -4.71
N ASN A 57 7.82 11.66 -4.03
CA ASN A 57 7.70 12.91 -3.28
C ASN A 57 8.67 12.93 -2.09
N ILE A 58 8.71 11.87 -1.28
CA ILE A 58 9.64 11.76 -0.14
C ILE A 58 11.10 11.87 -0.59
N ARG A 59 11.47 11.25 -1.73
CA ARG A 59 12.81 11.43 -2.30
C ARG A 59 13.10 12.89 -2.65
N ARG A 60 12.13 13.60 -3.22
CA ARG A 60 12.30 15.00 -3.58
C ARG A 60 12.47 15.87 -2.35
N ASP A 61 11.69 15.62 -1.31
CA ASP A 61 11.76 16.32 -0.02
C ASP A 61 13.11 16.05 0.65
N ALA A 62 13.53 14.78 0.75
CA ALA A 62 14.83 14.41 1.29
C ALA A 62 16.02 15.04 0.53
N ASN A 63 15.93 15.13 -0.80
CA ASN A 63 16.94 15.82 -1.60
C ASN A 63 16.91 17.35 -1.42
N SER A 64 15.76 17.93 -1.06
CA SER A 64 15.66 19.34 -0.68
C SER A 64 16.32 19.57 0.67
N ASP A 65 16.01 18.73 1.65
CA ASP A 65 16.57 18.81 3.00
C ASP A 65 18.11 18.70 2.96
N LEU A 66 18.65 17.75 2.18
CA LEU A 66 20.10 17.62 1.96
C LEU A 66 20.73 18.91 1.38
N LYS A 67 20.02 19.61 0.48
CA LYS A 67 20.51 20.89 -0.06
C LYS A 67 20.45 22.02 0.98
N ASP A 68 19.46 22.00 1.85
CA ASP A 68 19.31 23.01 2.89
C ASP A 68 20.34 22.78 4.01
N TYR A 69 20.60 21.54 4.42
CA TYR A 69 21.69 21.20 5.34
C TYR A 69 23.08 21.59 4.80
N LEU A 70 23.30 21.51 3.49
CA LEU A 70 24.54 22.00 2.86
C LEU A 70 24.68 23.53 3.00
N LYS A 71 23.58 24.28 2.84
CA LYS A 71 23.58 25.75 3.01
C LYS A 71 23.81 26.14 4.47
N GLU A 72 23.23 25.39 5.39
CA GLU A 72 23.40 25.58 6.84
C GLU A 72 24.77 25.10 7.34
N LYS A 73 25.59 24.49 6.46
CA LYS A 73 26.90 23.91 6.74
C LYS A 73 26.86 22.79 7.80
N GLU A 74 25.72 22.13 7.96
CA GLU A 74 25.60 20.94 8.80
C GLU A 74 26.24 19.72 8.15
N ILE A 75 26.30 19.69 6.81
CA ILE A 75 26.90 18.61 6.03
C ILE A 75 27.91 19.14 4.99
N THR A 76 28.83 18.27 4.57
CA THR A 76 29.79 18.52 3.49
C THR A 76 29.25 18.07 2.11
N GLU A 77 29.83 18.56 1.01
CA GLU A 77 29.44 18.12 -0.35
C GLU A 77 29.59 16.59 -0.53
N ASP A 78 30.59 15.97 0.10
CA ASP A 78 30.79 14.52 0.09
C ASP A 78 29.65 13.78 0.83
N GLU A 79 29.16 14.33 1.94
CA GLU A 79 28.04 13.77 2.69
C GLU A 79 26.71 13.96 1.96
N GLN A 80 26.51 15.10 1.29
CA GLN A 80 25.34 15.32 0.44
C GLN A 80 25.29 14.26 -0.67
N ARG A 81 26.42 14.02 -1.36
CA ARG A 81 26.49 13.05 -2.44
C ARG A 81 26.20 11.62 -1.96
N ARG A 82 26.74 11.25 -0.79
CA ARG A 82 26.42 9.97 -0.14
C ARG A 82 24.95 9.87 0.29
N GLY A 83 24.38 10.97 0.78
CA GLY A 83 22.97 11.06 1.15
C GLY A 83 22.06 10.83 -0.04
N GLU A 84 22.32 11.50 -1.16
CA GLU A 84 21.57 11.33 -2.41
C GLU A 84 21.66 9.88 -2.93
N ASP A 85 22.83 9.26 -2.90
CA ASP A 85 23.02 7.85 -3.27
C ASP A 85 22.23 6.88 -2.36
N LEU A 86 22.22 7.15 -1.05
CA LEU A 86 21.46 6.35 -0.08
C LEU A 86 19.95 6.49 -0.28
N VAL A 87 19.47 7.72 -0.45
CA VAL A 87 18.06 8.01 -0.73
C VAL A 87 17.63 7.32 -2.02
N GLN A 88 18.47 7.34 -3.07
CA GLN A 88 18.20 6.65 -4.32
C GLN A 88 18.12 5.13 -4.13
N LYS A 89 19.08 4.52 -3.43
CA LYS A 89 19.05 3.07 -3.12
C LYS A 89 17.81 2.66 -2.32
N LEU A 90 17.42 3.45 -1.32
CA LEU A 90 16.23 3.20 -0.52
C LEU A 90 14.95 3.33 -1.35
N THR A 91 14.88 4.34 -2.22
CA THR A 91 13.77 4.55 -3.17
C THR A 91 13.61 3.31 -4.05
N ASP A 92 14.70 2.86 -4.68
CA ASP A 92 14.66 1.72 -5.61
C ASP A 92 14.28 0.42 -4.89
N ALA A 93 14.80 0.20 -3.69
CA ALA A 93 14.43 -0.96 -2.86
C ALA A 93 12.93 -0.96 -2.50
N LYS A 94 12.36 0.21 -2.18
CA LYS A 94 10.95 0.35 -1.82
C LYS A 94 10.01 0.24 -3.02
N VAL A 95 10.39 0.79 -4.17
CA VAL A 95 9.66 0.58 -5.43
C VAL A 95 9.61 -0.90 -5.77
N LYS A 96 10.73 -1.62 -5.66
CA LYS A 96 10.76 -3.07 -5.89
C LYS A 96 9.87 -3.86 -4.93
N GLN A 97 9.77 -3.44 -3.66
CA GLN A 97 8.84 -4.05 -2.70
C GLN A 97 7.38 -3.83 -3.10
N ILE A 98 7.02 -2.64 -3.60
CA ILE A 98 5.66 -2.37 -4.08
C ILE A 98 5.33 -3.23 -5.29
N ASP A 99 6.24 -3.32 -6.26
CA ASP A 99 6.00 -4.12 -7.47
C ASP A 99 5.84 -5.61 -7.12
N SER A 100 6.69 -6.15 -6.24
CA SER A 100 6.56 -7.53 -5.78
C SER A 100 5.25 -7.78 -5.01
N ALA A 101 4.76 -6.80 -4.25
CA ALA A 101 3.50 -6.93 -3.53
C ALA A 101 2.29 -6.85 -4.48
N LEU A 102 2.37 -6.02 -5.52
CA LEU A 102 1.38 -5.96 -6.58
C LEU A 102 1.30 -7.29 -7.32
N ASP A 103 2.44 -7.83 -7.75
CA ASP A 103 2.51 -9.10 -8.50
C ASP A 103 1.93 -10.26 -7.67
N ALA A 104 2.28 -10.34 -6.39
CA ALA A 104 1.70 -11.33 -5.48
C ALA A 104 0.18 -11.17 -5.36
N LYS A 105 -0.31 -9.92 -5.27
CA LYS A 105 -1.75 -9.66 -5.16
C LYS A 105 -2.50 -9.96 -6.46
N GLU A 106 -1.89 -9.72 -7.61
CA GLU A 106 -2.46 -10.09 -8.91
C GLU A 106 -2.52 -11.60 -9.10
N ALA A 107 -1.47 -12.33 -8.70
CA ALA A 107 -1.46 -13.79 -8.72
C ALA A 107 -2.57 -14.38 -7.84
N ASP A 108 -2.67 -13.93 -6.58
CA ASP A 108 -3.72 -14.36 -5.64
C ASP A 108 -5.14 -14.10 -6.18
N LEU A 109 -5.34 -12.99 -6.91
CA LEU A 109 -6.65 -12.64 -7.50
C LEU A 109 -6.97 -13.50 -8.73
N MET A 110 -5.97 -14.01 -9.45
CA MET A 110 -6.17 -14.87 -10.61
C MET A 110 -6.29 -16.36 -10.25
N GLU A 111 -5.66 -16.81 -9.17
CA GLU A 111 -5.57 -18.23 -8.81
C GLU A 111 -6.83 -18.79 -8.09
N PHE A 112 -7.72 -17.91 -7.61
CA PHE A 112 -9.00 -18.30 -6.97
C PHE A 112 -10.14 -18.53 -7.95
#